data_AF-A0A1C6UU41-F1
#
_entry.id   AF-A0A1C6UU41-F1
#
_cell.length_a   1.000
_cell.length_b   1.000
_cell.length_c   1.000
_cell.angle_alpha   90.00
_cell.angle_beta   90.00
_cell.angle_gamma   90.00
#
_symmetry.space_group_name_H-M   'P 1'
#
loop_
_entity.id
_entity.type
_entity.pdbx_description
1 polymer ?
#
loop_
_entity_poly.entity_id
_entity_poly.type
_entity_poly.pdbx_seq_one_letter_code
_entity_poly.pdbx_strand_id
1 'polypeptide(L)'
;MSLSGTGEPTDGLTPPALFPAPALFPAPGPDRVAPAPRRAAPPPPADPDDSARQLPFFAADAADPSLADLAGLLAGPGEVVRMGGTARLSVVVDAAWRVHVLVAELASRGVAATWEATADGRHAVRTSYARTLKPLAVAWLRGAAKRPPAGFHLNGRRLRLWLAAAGVAEPPGFLLRLGAADEECWEPVGGALAAVGLSGALLGPGDGGPAYRIAGRRRLARLAELVGDPPPAAPAEAWPGPA
;
A
#
# COMPACT_ATOMS: atom_id res chain seq x y z
N MET A 1 -2.81 -34.81 57.69
CA MET A 1 -4.18 -34.24 57.60
C MET A 1 -4.56 -34.25 56.14
N SER A 2 -5.56 -35.06 55.81
CA SER A 2 -6.13 -35.24 54.48
C SER A 2 -7.03 -34.08 54.11
N LEU A 3 -7.03 -33.67 52.85
CA LEU A 3 -8.16 -33.02 52.20
C LEU A 3 -8.36 -33.69 50.84
N SER A 4 -9.43 -34.48 50.76
CA SER A 4 -10.01 -34.95 49.51
C SER A 4 -10.92 -33.86 48.94
N GLY A 5 -10.97 -33.75 47.62
CA GLY A 5 -11.93 -32.91 46.90
C GLY A 5 -12.00 -33.35 45.44
N THR A 6 -12.83 -34.36 45.20
CA THR A 6 -13.16 -34.92 43.88
C THR A 6 -14.19 -34.03 43.17
N GLY A 7 -13.99 -33.79 41.88
CA GLY A 7 -14.95 -33.15 40.98
C GLY A 7 -14.60 -33.39 39.51
N GLU A 8 -15.00 -34.55 39.00
CA GLU A 8 -15.37 -34.77 37.59
C GLU A 8 -16.91 -34.63 37.50
N PRO A 9 -17.58 -34.57 36.32
CA PRO A 9 -17.09 -34.68 34.94
C PRO A 9 -17.66 -33.60 33.98
N THR A 10 -17.17 -33.50 32.74
CA THR A 10 -18.05 -33.23 31.58
C THR A 10 -17.35 -33.52 30.25
N ASP A 11 -18.10 -34.27 29.46
CA ASP A 11 -18.23 -34.23 28.02
C ASP A 11 -17.06 -34.65 27.13
N GLY A 12 -17.20 -35.87 26.64
CA GLY A 12 -16.64 -36.27 25.38
C GLY A 12 -17.18 -35.41 24.24
N LEU A 13 -16.29 -35.01 23.36
CA LEU A 13 -16.64 -34.74 21.98
C LEU A 13 -15.54 -35.31 21.07
N THR A 14 -15.94 -36.37 20.38
CA THR A 14 -15.25 -37.06 19.29
C THR A 14 -14.75 -36.07 18.23
N PRO A 15 -13.54 -36.22 17.67
CA PRO A 15 -13.11 -35.43 16.52
C PRO A 15 -13.93 -35.82 15.28
N PRO A 16 -14.48 -34.87 14.50
CA PRO A 16 -15.14 -35.21 13.25
C PRO A 16 -14.13 -35.73 12.24
N ALA A 17 -14.50 -36.86 11.66
CA ALA A 17 -13.77 -37.64 10.70
C ALA A 17 -13.69 -36.96 9.32
N LEU A 18 -12.58 -37.27 8.64
CA LEU A 18 -12.49 -37.61 7.22
C LEU A 18 -13.00 -36.58 6.20
N PHE A 19 -12.02 -35.87 5.64
CA PHE A 19 -12.03 -35.37 4.27
C PHE A 19 -12.63 -36.41 3.29
N PRO A 20 -13.69 -36.11 2.53
CA PRO A 20 -14.01 -36.88 1.34
C PRO A 20 -13.11 -36.45 0.19
N ALA A 21 -12.40 -37.41 -0.40
CA ALA A 21 -11.64 -37.25 -1.64
C ALA A 21 -12.59 -36.96 -2.82
N PRO A 22 -12.26 -36.04 -3.74
CA PRO A 22 -13.04 -35.87 -4.95
C PRO A 22 -12.84 -37.04 -5.92
N ALA A 23 -13.96 -37.52 -6.47
CA ALA A 23 -14.09 -38.70 -7.30
C ALA A 23 -13.26 -38.64 -8.60
N LEU A 24 -12.73 -39.80 -8.99
CA LEU A 24 -12.09 -40.05 -10.28
C LEU A 24 -13.07 -39.81 -11.44
N PHE A 25 -12.66 -38.98 -12.38
CA PHE A 25 -13.33 -38.77 -13.66
C PHE A 25 -13.29 -40.05 -14.51
N PRO A 26 -14.40 -40.44 -15.19
CA PRO A 26 -14.37 -41.56 -16.13
C PRO A 26 -13.65 -41.17 -17.44
N ALA A 27 -12.94 -42.14 -18.00
CA ALA A 27 -12.16 -42.02 -19.24
C ALA A 27 -13.05 -41.73 -20.48
N PRO A 28 -12.55 -40.99 -21.49
CA PRO A 28 -13.28 -40.73 -22.73
C PRO A 28 -13.33 -41.98 -23.63
N GLY A 29 -14.53 -42.27 -24.17
CA GLY A 29 -14.76 -43.30 -25.18
C GLY A 29 -14.25 -42.93 -26.57
N PRO A 30 -14.25 -43.88 -27.53
CA PRO A 30 -13.51 -43.75 -28.78
C PRO A 30 -14.16 -42.84 -29.83
N ASP A 31 -13.27 -42.30 -30.67
CA ASP A 31 -13.44 -41.29 -31.72
C ASP A 31 -14.70 -41.42 -32.59
N ARG A 32 -15.45 -40.31 -32.68
CA ARG A 32 -16.30 -40.00 -33.83
C ARG A 32 -15.59 -38.98 -34.71
N VAL A 33 -15.18 -39.42 -35.90
CA VAL A 33 -14.60 -38.59 -36.96
C VAL A 33 -15.63 -37.54 -37.42
N ALA A 34 -15.30 -36.26 -37.23
CA ALA A 34 -16.04 -35.12 -37.77
C ALA A 34 -15.50 -34.73 -39.17
N PRO A 35 -16.36 -34.23 -40.09
CA PRO A 35 -15.95 -33.87 -41.45
C PRO A 35 -15.16 -32.55 -41.49
N ALA A 36 -14.24 -32.46 -42.46
CA ALA A 36 -13.29 -31.37 -42.64
C ALA A 36 -13.96 -29.99 -42.87
N PRO A 37 -13.39 -28.89 -42.31
CA PRO A 37 -13.90 -27.55 -42.56
C PRO A 37 -13.50 -27.03 -43.95
N ARG A 38 -14.47 -26.45 -44.66
CA ARG A 38 -14.25 -25.69 -45.90
C ARG A 38 -13.44 -24.41 -45.59
N ARG A 39 -12.41 -24.18 -46.39
CA ARG A 39 -11.48 -23.04 -46.32
C ARG A 39 -12.25 -21.72 -46.54
N ALA A 40 -12.36 -20.88 -45.53
CA ALA A 40 -12.87 -19.51 -45.66
C ALA A 40 -11.78 -18.59 -46.25
N ALA A 41 -12.19 -17.65 -47.10
CA ALA A 41 -11.33 -16.67 -47.75
C ALA A 41 -10.75 -15.65 -46.74
N PRO A 42 -9.55 -15.08 -47.00
CA PRO A 42 -8.95 -14.08 -46.12
C PRO A 42 -9.71 -12.74 -46.17
N PRO A 43 -9.83 -12.01 -45.04
CA PRO A 43 -10.41 -10.67 -45.02
C PRO A 43 -9.48 -9.64 -45.69
N PRO A 44 -10.03 -8.52 -46.19
CA PRO A 44 -9.25 -7.45 -46.82
C PRO A 44 -8.30 -6.76 -45.82
N PRO A 45 -7.22 -6.11 -46.31
CA PRO A 45 -6.27 -5.42 -45.46
C PRO A 45 -6.94 -4.24 -44.73
N ALA A 46 -6.73 -4.18 -43.42
CA ALA A 46 -7.19 -3.08 -42.56
C ALA A 46 -6.45 -1.78 -42.91
N ASP A 47 -7.19 -0.67 -42.89
CA ASP A 47 -6.64 0.68 -43.02
C ASP A 47 -5.58 0.94 -41.93
N PRO A 48 -4.44 1.58 -42.26
CA PRO A 48 -3.35 1.83 -41.33
C PRO A 48 -3.65 2.88 -40.24
N ASP A 49 -4.89 3.39 -40.16
CA ASP A 49 -5.27 4.51 -39.28
C ASP A 49 -6.12 4.11 -38.07
N ASP A 50 -6.56 2.85 -37.96
CA ASP A 50 -7.32 2.36 -36.79
C ASP A 50 -6.40 1.93 -35.61
N SER A 51 -5.07 2.09 -35.81
CA SER A 51 -4.05 1.98 -34.77
C SER A 51 -3.84 3.27 -34.00
N ALA A 52 -4.77 4.23 -34.10
CA ALA A 52 -5.01 5.21 -33.06
C ALA A 52 -5.38 4.47 -31.78
N ARG A 53 -4.32 4.01 -31.09
CA ARG A 53 -4.30 3.33 -29.81
C ARG A 53 -5.31 4.00 -28.90
N GLN A 54 -6.48 3.39 -28.84
CA GLN A 54 -7.40 3.60 -27.75
C GLN A 54 -6.64 3.13 -26.51
N LEU A 55 -5.98 4.09 -25.85
CA LEU A 55 -5.46 3.95 -24.52
C LEU A 55 -6.68 3.62 -23.65
N PRO A 56 -6.74 2.45 -23.00
CA PRO A 56 -7.76 2.20 -22.00
C PRO A 56 -7.53 3.16 -20.83
N PHE A 57 -8.15 4.32 -20.93
CA PHE A 57 -8.44 5.21 -19.83
C PHE A 57 -9.59 4.55 -19.05
N PHE A 58 -9.43 4.39 -17.73
CA PHE A 58 -10.36 3.76 -16.78
C PHE A 58 -10.27 2.24 -16.58
N ALA A 59 -9.25 1.84 -15.82
CA ALA A 59 -9.43 0.89 -14.72
C ALA A 59 -8.56 1.37 -13.54
N ALA A 60 -8.95 2.51 -12.96
CA ALA A 60 -8.35 2.95 -11.71
C ALA A 60 -8.91 2.05 -10.60
N ASP A 61 -8.01 1.30 -9.97
CA ASP A 61 -8.15 0.68 -8.64
C ASP A 61 -8.71 -0.75 -8.50
N ALA A 62 -8.20 -1.70 -9.30
CA ALA A 62 -8.44 -3.15 -9.10
C ALA A 62 -7.15 -3.99 -9.09
N ALA A 63 -6.01 -3.42 -8.70
CA ALA A 63 -4.78 -4.18 -8.49
C ALA A 63 -4.63 -4.52 -7.01
N ASP A 64 -4.24 -5.75 -6.70
CA ASP A 64 -3.97 -6.18 -5.33
C ASP A 64 -2.92 -5.28 -4.65
N PRO A 65 -3.02 -5.00 -3.34
CA PRO A 65 -2.00 -4.28 -2.59
C PRO A 65 -0.60 -4.85 -2.82
N SER A 66 0.34 -4.00 -3.22
CA SER A 66 1.70 -4.43 -3.54
C SER A 66 2.72 -3.87 -2.55
N LEU A 67 3.81 -4.59 -2.32
CA LEU A 67 4.97 -4.10 -1.57
C LEU A 67 5.59 -2.84 -2.21
N ALA A 68 5.41 -2.64 -3.52
CA ALA A 68 5.85 -1.44 -4.21
C ALA A 68 5.08 -0.17 -3.80
N ASP A 69 3.89 -0.31 -3.17
CA ASP A 69 3.13 0.82 -2.65
C ASP A 69 3.76 1.40 -1.38
N LEU A 70 4.54 0.59 -0.64
CA LEU A 70 5.25 1.04 0.57
C LEU A 70 6.27 2.15 0.27
N ALA A 71 6.60 2.38 -1.00
CA ALA A 71 7.32 3.56 -1.46
C ALA A 71 6.62 4.88 -1.06
N GLY A 72 5.30 4.86 -0.84
CA GLY A 72 4.56 5.99 -0.28
C GLY A 72 4.98 6.35 1.14
N LEU A 73 5.26 5.35 1.98
CA LEU A 73 5.80 5.59 3.33
C LEU A 73 7.20 6.19 3.24
N LEU A 74 8.03 5.73 2.30
CA LEU A 74 9.41 6.21 2.11
C LEU A 74 9.48 7.60 1.47
N ALA A 75 8.46 8.00 0.70
CA ALA A 75 8.32 9.40 0.26
C ALA A 75 8.01 10.35 1.43
N GLY A 76 7.41 9.82 2.50
CA GLY A 76 7.16 10.52 3.75
C GLY A 76 8.20 10.20 4.83
N PRO A 77 7.77 10.07 6.11
CA PRO A 77 8.67 9.87 7.24
C PRO A 77 9.06 8.40 7.47
N GLY A 78 8.74 7.50 6.55
CA GLY A 78 9.10 6.10 6.63
C GLY A 78 10.57 5.89 6.33
N GLU A 79 11.20 5.04 7.12
CA GLU A 79 12.59 4.62 7.01
C GLU A 79 12.70 3.17 6.57
N VAL A 80 13.78 2.83 5.88
CA VAL A 80 14.10 1.46 5.50
C VAL A 80 15.56 1.15 5.78
N VAL A 81 15.82 0.02 6.42
CA VAL A 81 17.18 -0.47 6.70
C VAL A 81 17.38 -1.84 6.10
N ARG A 82 18.63 -2.18 5.77
CA ARG A 82 19.03 -3.49 5.21
C ARG A 82 19.91 -4.24 6.20
N MET A 83 19.72 -5.55 6.30
CA MET A 83 20.55 -6.45 7.10
C MET A 83 20.58 -7.84 6.47
N GLY A 84 21.76 -8.39 6.18
CA GLY A 84 21.90 -9.82 5.79
C GLY A 84 20.95 -10.28 4.66
N GLY A 85 20.83 -9.50 3.58
CA GLY A 85 19.94 -9.83 2.46
C GLY A 85 18.45 -9.62 2.71
N THR A 86 18.07 -9.09 3.88
CA THR A 86 16.72 -8.68 4.23
C THR A 86 16.63 -7.17 4.38
N ALA A 87 15.40 -6.65 4.48
CA ALA A 87 15.16 -5.26 4.84
C ALA A 87 14.01 -5.15 5.83
N ARG A 88 13.98 -4.04 6.56
CA ARG A 88 12.91 -3.69 7.50
C ARG A 88 12.48 -2.25 7.24
N LEU A 89 11.17 -2.02 7.21
CA LEU A 89 10.57 -0.70 7.16
C LEU A 89 10.15 -0.27 8.57
N SER A 90 10.30 1.01 8.90
CA SER A 90 9.83 1.60 10.13
C SER A 90 9.26 2.99 9.90
N VAL A 91 8.23 3.37 10.64
CA VAL A 91 7.67 4.71 10.62
C VAL A 91 7.22 5.10 12.03
N VAL A 92 7.49 6.35 12.41
CA VAL A 92 7.03 6.92 13.68
C VAL A 92 5.81 7.79 13.40
N VAL A 93 4.72 7.53 14.12
CA VAL A 93 3.42 8.21 13.95
C VAL A 93 2.96 8.85 15.26
N ASP A 94 2.19 9.92 15.14
CA ASP A 94 1.75 10.78 16.26
C ASP A 94 0.40 10.39 16.87
N ALA A 95 -0.31 9.42 16.28
CA ALA A 95 -1.63 9.02 16.74
C ALA A 95 -1.85 7.51 16.61
N ALA A 96 -2.53 6.93 17.60
CA ALA A 96 -2.81 5.49 17.67
C ALA A 96 -3.64 4.98 16.47
N TRP A 97 -4.56 5.79 15.93
CA TRP A 97 -5.35 5.39 14.76
C TRP A 97 -4.47 5.09 13.54
N ARG A 98 -3.36 5.81 13.38
CA ARG A 98 -2.39 5.58 12.30
C ARG A 98 -1.71 4.23 12.45
N VAL A 99 -1.44 3.79 13.68
CA VAL A 99 -0.90 2.45 13.95
C VAL A 99 -1.84 1.39 13.42
N HIS A 100 -3.14 1.49 13.73
CA HIS A 100 -4.15 0.53 13.25
C HIS A 100 -4.22 0.49 11.72
N VAL A 101 -4.23 1.65 11.07
CA VAL A 101 -4.24 1.72 9.60
C VAL A 101 -2.97 1.09 9.01
N LEU A 102 -1.79 1.45 9.51
CA LEU A 102 -0.52 0.96 8.97
C LEU A 102 -0.33 -0.54 9.19
N VAL A 103 -0.75 -1.07 10.34
CA VAL A 103 -0.69 -2.52 10.61
C VAL A 103 -1.62 -3.27 9.65
N ALA A 104 -2.84 -2.77 9.40
CA ALA A 104 -3.75 -3.38 8.44
C ALA A 104 -3.23 -3.33 7.01
N GLU A 105 -2.67 -2.20 6.59
CA GLU A 105 -2.08 -2.00 5.25
C GLU A 105 -0.80 -2.84 5.03
N LEU A 106 0.00 -3.07 6.08
CA LEU A 106 1.16 -3.96 5.99
C LEU A 106 0.72 -5.43 5.94
N ALA A 107 -0.28 -5.80 6.74
CA ALA A 107 -0.84 -7.16 6.75
C ALA A 107 -1.49 -7.52 5.41
N SER A 108 -2.20 -6.60 4.76
CA SER A 108 -2.80 -6.83 3.43
C SER A 108 -1.77 -7.08 2.32
N ARG A 109 -0.51 -6.73 2.57
CA ARG A 109 0.65 -6.98 1.68
C ARG A 109 1.51 -8.17 2.14
N GLY A 110 1.03 -8.95 3.11
CA GLY A 110 1.74 -10.11 3.64
C GLY A 110 2.96 -9.77 4.50
N VAL A 111 3.03 -8.56 5.08
CA VAL A 111 4.15 -8.14 5.93
C VAL A 111 3.68 -7.98 7.37
N ALA A 112 4.21 -8.81 8.26
CA ALA A 112 3.95 -8.67 9.68
C ALA A 112 4.61 -7.38 10.23
N ALA A 113 3.83 -6.63 11.00
CA ALA A 113 4.24 -5.41 11.67
C ALA A 113 4.02 -5.50 13.18
N THR A 114 4.96 -4.94 13.93
CA THR A 114 4.83 -4.67 15.36
C THR A 114 4.83 -3.18 15.60
N TRP A 115 4.35 -2.75 16.76
CA TRP A 115 4.43 -1.36 17.17
C TRP A 115 4.90 -1.27 18.62
N GLU A 116 5.54 -0.15 18.96
CA GLU A 116 5.90 0.21 20.33
C GLU A 116 5.62 1.70 20.57
N ALA A 117 5.29 2.07 21.80
CA ALA A 117 5.28 3.47 22.21
C ALA A 117 6.73 3.98 22.31
N THR A 118 6.97 5.20 21.83
CA THR A 118 8.25 5.89 21.99
C THR A 118 8.22 6.76 23.26
N ALA A 119 9.40 7.12 23.78
CA ALA A 119 9.52 7.88 25.02
C ALA A 119 8.83 9.26 24.98
N ASP A 120 8.66 9.83 23.79
CA ASP A 120 7.99 11.10 23.52
C ASP A 120 6.49 10.96 23.22
N GLY A 121 5.90 9.80 23.51
CA GLY A 121 4.45 9.58 23.39
C GLY A 121 3.95 9.31 21.96
N ARG A 122 4.87 9.18 20.98
CA ARG A 122 4.55 8.72 19.62
C ARG A 122 4.55 7.17 19.56
N HIS A 123 4.30 6.64 18.37
CA HIS A 123 4.26 5.20 18.13
C HIS A 123 5.17 4.82 16.97
N ALA A 124 6.09 3.88 17.19
CA ALA A 124 6.96 3.36 16.15
C ALA A 124 6.38 2.04 15.61
N VAL A 125 5.90 2.05 14.37
CA VAL A 125 5.45 0.86 13.63
C VAL A 125 6.62 0.31 12.84
N ARG A 126 6.93 -0.97 12.98
CA ARG A 126 8.06 -1.62 12.30
C ARG A 126 7.65 -2.97 11.72
N THR A 127 8.15 -3.27 10.54
CA THR A 127 8.03 -4.62 9.99
C THR A 127 9.02 -5.56 10.66
N SER A 128 8.79 -6.87 10.53
CA SER A 128 9.90 -7.83 10.66
C SER A 128 10.93 -7.60 9.53
N TYR A 129 12.14 -8.13 9.70
CA TYR A 129 13.11 -8.20 8.60
C TYR A 129 12.63 -9.23 7.58
N ALA A 130 12.42 -8.80 6.33
CA ALA A 130 11.89 -9.65 5.27
C ALA A 130 12.74 -9.56 4.00
N ARG A 131 12.94 -10.70 3.33
CA ARG A 131 13.60 -10.76 2.01
C ARG A 131 12.78 -10.03 0.94
N THR A 132 11.45 -10.08 1.06
CA THR A 132 10.51 -9.46 0.13
C THR A 132 10.58 -7.93 0.11
N LEU A 133 11.05 -7.30 1.19
CA LEU A 133 11.29 -5.84 1.27
C LEU A 133 12.64 -5.40 0.69
N LYS A 134 13.55 -6.34 0.42
CA LYS A 134 14.89 -6.03 -0.09
C LYS A 134 14.86 -5.22 -1.40
N PRO A 135 14.03 -5.53 -2.41
CA PRO A 135 14.00 -4.75 -3.65
C PRO A 135 13.64 -3.28 -3.42
N LEU A 136 12.67 -3.01 -2.53
CA LEU A 136 12.29 -1.65 -2.16
C LEU A 136 13.47 -0.92 -1.50
N ALA A 137 14.14 -1.56 -0.55
CA ALA A 137 15.29 -0.98 0.14
C ALA A 137 16.48 -0.71 -0.79
N VAL A 138 16.73 -1.60 -1.76
CA VAL A 138 17.79 -1.41 -2.78
C VAL A 138 17.46 -0.22 -3.68
N ALA A 139 16.20 -0.07 -4.09
CA ALA A 139 15.78 1.05 -4.93
C ALA A 139 15.98 2.40 -4.23
N TRP A 140 15.64 2.46 -2.93
CA TRP A 140 15.58 3.70 -2.15
C TRP A 140 16.86 4.08 -1.39
N LEU A 141 17.81 3.18 -1.18
CA LEU A 141 19.01 3.49 -0.41
C LEU A 141 20.23 3.77 -1.31
N ARG A 142 20.95 4.84 -0.99
CA ARG A 142 22.29 5.15 -1.50
C ARG A 142 23.24 5.19 -0.30
N GLY A 143 23.93 4.08 -0.05
CA GLY A 143 24.59 3.84 1.23
C GLY A 143 23.54 3.70 2.35
N ALA A 144 23.60 4.60 3.32
CA ALA A 144 22.61 4.74 4.40
C ALA A 144 21.56 5.84 4.13
N ALA A 145 21.78 6.71 3.13
CA ALA A 145 20.86 7.80 2.82
C ALA A 145 19.65 7.29 2.02
N LYS A 146 18.46 7.75 2.40
CA LYS A 146 17.20 7.53 1.68
C LYS A 146 17.11 8.52 0.51
N ARG A 147 16.83 8.00 -0.70
CA ARG A 147 16.61 8.78 -1.91
C ARG A 147 15.58 8.09 -2.81
N PRO A 148 14.61 8.82 -3.40
CA PRO A 148 13.68 8.20 -4.34
C PRO A 148 14.43 7.65 -5.57
N PRO A 149 14.05 6.48 -6.10
CA PRO A 149 14.64 5.97 -7.33
C PRO A 149 14.29 6.86 -8.53
N ALA A 150 15.11 6.79 -9.59
CA ALA A 150 14.79 7.44 -10.86
C ALA A 150 13.44 6.93 -11.39
N GLY A 151 12.60 7.84 -11.89
CA GLY A 151 11.24 7.50 -12.35
C GLY A 151 10.25 7.19 -11.23
N PHE A 152 10.57 7.52 -9.97
CA PHE A 152 9.61 7.47 -8.88
C PHE A 152 8.37 8.31 -9.22
N HIS A 153 7.20 7.70 -9.04
CA HIS A 153 5.91 8.33 -9.27
C HIS A 153 4.98 8.03 -8.10
N LEU A 154 4.05 8.94 -7.84
CA LEU A 154 2.99 8.71 -6.88
C LEU A 154 1.77 8.12 -7.61
N ASN A 155 1.00 7.33 -6.87
CA ASN A 155 -0.31 6.82 -7.27
C ASN A 155 -1.22 6.87 -6.04
N GLY A 156 -2.49 6.52 -6.19
CA GLY A 156 -3.46 6.55 -5.09
C GLY A 156 -3.01 5.75 -3.87
N ARG A 157 -2.48 4.53 -4.07
CA ARG A 157 -2.05 3.63 -2.99
C ARG A 157 -0.83 4.13 -2.22
N ARG A 158 0.17 4.66 -2.93
CA ARG A 158 1.35 5.32 -2.32
C ARG A 158 0.94 6.57 -1.55
N LEU A 159 0.07 7.40 -2.14
CA LEU A 159 -0.44 8.59 -1.47
C LEU A 159 -1.28 8.27 -0.24
N ARG A 160 -2.14 7.25 -0.30
CA ARG A 160 -2.94 6.76 0.82
C ARG A 160 -2.06 6.35 1.99
N LEU A 161 -0.99 5.60 1.74
CA LEU A 161 -0.03 5.21 2.79
C LEU A 161 0.71 6.41 3.38
N TRP A 162 1.15 7.35 2.54
CA TRP A 162 1.80 8.56 3.01
C TRP A 162 0.86 9.42 3.88
N LEU A 163 -0.37 9.63 3.42
CA LEU A 163 -1.41 10.37 4.14
C LEU A 163 -1.75 9.69 5.48
N ALA A 164 -1.93 8.36 5.48
CA ALA A 164 -2.18 7.59 6.70
C ALA A 164 -1.02 7.71 7.71
N ALA A 165 0.23 7.75 7.26
CA ALA A 165 1.37 7.92 8.16
C ALA A 165 1.57 9.36 8.64
N ALA A 166 1.34 10.35 7.76
CA ALA A 166 1.93 11.68 7.93
C ALA A 166 1.05 12.85 7.47
N GLY A 167 -0.17 12.57 7.02
CA GLY A 167 -1.14 13.56 6.56
C GLY A 167 -1.82 14.31 7.69
N VAL A 168 -1.85 15.64 7.64
CA VAL A 168 -2.53 16.48 8.64
C VAL A 168 -3.52 17.39 7.93
N ALA A 169 -4.79 17.36 8.35
CA ALA A 169 -5.74 18.36 7.91
C ALA A 169 -5.39 19.71 8.55
N GLU A 170 -5.08 20.70 7.73
CA GLU A 170 -4.77 22.07 8.16
C GLU A 170 -5.62 23.02 7.32
N PRO A 171 -6.89 23.27 7.70
CA PRO A 171 -7.79 24.09 6.90
C PRO A 171 -7.17 25.46 6.56
N PRO A 172 -7.21 25.90 5.29
CA PRO A 172 -8.02 25.39 4.18
C PRO A 172 -7.30 24.34 3.29
N GLY A 173 -6.38 23.54 3.83
CA GLY A 173 -5.56 22.58 3.09
C GLY A 173 -5.22 21.30 3.86
N PHE A 174 -4.25 20.57 3.33
CA PHE A 174 -3.66 19.38 3.93
C PHE A 174 -2.13 19.48 3.90
N LEU A 175 -1.47 19.06 4.98
CA LEU A 175 -0.03 18.87 5.02
C LEU A 175 0.30 17.39 4.81
N LEU A 176 1.31 17.11 3.98
CA LEU A 176 1.95 15.81 3.87
C LEU A 176 3.36 15.93 4.43
N ARG A 177 3.57 15.50 5.68
CA ARG A 177 4.86 15.63 6.34
C ARG A 177 5.92 14.71 5.71
N LEU A 178 7.12 15.23 5.58
CA LEU A 178 8.31 14.54 5.09
C LEU A 178 9.18 14.09 6.26
N GLY A 179 10.15 13.23 6.02
CA GLY A 179 11.17 12.93 7.03
C GLY A 179 12.17 14.07 7.17
N ALA A 180 12.47 14.42 8.42
CA ALA A 180 13.31 15.57 8.77
C ALA A 180 14.76 15.44 8.28
N ALA A 181 15.28 14.22 8.18
CA ALA A 181 16.64 13.94 7.75
C ALA A 181 16.78 13.67 6.23
N ASP A 182 15.69 13.83 5.47
CA ASP A 182 15.60 13.38 4.07
C ASP A 182 15.59 14.54 3.07
N GLU A 183 16.39 15.58 3.30
CA GLU A 183 16.43 16.79 2.46
C GLU A 183 16.57 16.46 0.96
N GLU A 184 17.38 15.45 0.64
CA GLU A 184 17.62 14.97 -0.72
C GLU A 184 16.37 14.31 -1.37
N CYS A 185 15.39 13.91 -0.57
CA CYS A 185 14.11 13.38 -1.03
C CYS A 185 13.09 14.49 -1.34
N TRP A 186 13.18 15.65 -0.71
CA TRP A 186 12.09 16.62 -0.68
C TRP A 186 11.70 17.07 -2.08
N GLU A 187 12.64 17.62 -2.85
CA GLU A 187 12.37 18.10 -4.21
C GLU A 187 11.89 16.99 -5.17
N PRO A 188 12.55 15.80 -5.27
CA PRO A 188 12.04 14.71 -6.10
C PRO A 188 10.62 14.25 -5.72
N VAL A 189 10.29 14.22 -4.42
CA VAL A 189 8.94 13.89 -3.95
C VAL A 189 7.93 14.98 -4.35
N GLY A 190 8.33 16.25 -4.29
CA GLY A 190 7.54 17.36 -4.82
C GLY A 190 7.25 17.27 -6.31
N GLY A 191 8.25 16.86 -7.11
CA GLY A 191 8.07 16.58 -8.53
C GLY A 191 7.05 15.47 -8.78
N ALA A 192 7.12 14.38 -8.00
CA ALA A 192 6.16 13.29 -8.09
C ALA A 192 4.73 13.71 -7.66
N LEU A 193 4.60 14.60 -6.67
CA LEU A 193 3.31 15.21 -6.28
C LEU A 193 2.73 16.09 -7.39
N ALA A 194 3.57 16.95 -7.99
CA ALA A 194 3.14 17.80 -9.10
C ALA A 194 2.67 16.97 -10.29
N ALA A 195 3.36 15.87 -10.61
CA ALA A 195 3.01 14.97 -11.71
C ALA A 195 1.62 14.32 -11.58
N VAL A 196 1.11 14.15 -10.35
CA VAL A 196 -0.25 13.62 -10.10
C VAL A 196 -1.32 14.71 -9.90
N GLY A 197 -0.96 15.98 -10.15
CA GLY A 197 -1.84 17.14 -10.02
C GLY A 197 -1.95 17.70 -8.60
N LEU A 198 -1.02 17.36 -7.71
CA LEU A 198 -0.99 17.79 -6.30
C LEU A 198 0.18 18.75 -6.04
N SER A 199 0.38 19.75 -6.89
CA SER A 199 1.41 20.77 -6.67
C SER A 199 1.19 21.49 -5.34
N GLY A 200 2.09 21.26 -4.39
CA GLY A 200 2.07 21.85 -3.05
C GLY A 200 3.26 22.78 -2.80
N ALA A 201 3.12 23.65 -1.80
CA ALA A 201 4.24 24.45 -1.32
C ALA A 201 5.08 23.61 -0.35
N LEU A 202 6.40 23.54 -0.56
CA LEU A 202 7.32 22.94 0.41
C LEU A 202 7.49 23.90 1.58
N LEU A 203 7.23 23.41 2.79
CA LEU A 203 7.49 24.12 4.03
C LEU A 203 8.80 23.59 4.61
N GLY A 204 9.70 24.49 5.00
CA GLY A 204 10.93 24.12 5.69
C GLY A 204 10.71 23.86 7.18
N PRO A 205 11.72 23.34 7.89
CA PRO A 205 11.65 23.08 9.34
C PRO A 205 11.20 24.28 10.19
N GLY A 206 11.55 25.51 9.78
CA GLY A 206 11.17 26.75 10.48
C GLY A 206 9.69 27.15 10.33
N ASP A 207 9.00 26.62 9.32
CA ASP A 207 7.64 27.02 8.94
C ASP A 207 6.59 25.96 9.28
N GLY A 208 6.90 25.08 10.24
CA GLY A 208 6.08 23.91 10.59
C GLY A 208 6.31 22.69 9.68
N GLY A 209 7.40 22.67 8.92
CA GLY A 209 7.84 21.56 8.08
C GLY A 209 8.91 20.65 8.71
N PRO A 210 9.54 19.76 7.92
CA PRO A 210 9.40 19.66 6.46
C PRO A 210 8.10 18.98 6.04
N ALA A 211 7.33 19.63 5.16
CA ALA A 211 6.07 19.11 4.67
C ALA A 211 5.67 19.75 3.33
N TYR A 212 4.84 19.07 2.55
CA TYR A 212 4.13 19.68 1.42
C TYR A 212 2.75 20.15 1.85
N ARG A 213 2.45 21.44 1.68
CA ARG A 213 1.10 22.00 1.86
C ARG A 213 0.33 21.94 0.55
N ILE A 214 -0.72 21.12 0.54
CA ILE A 214 -1.70 21.01 -0.54
C ILE A 214 -2.89 21.91 -0.20
N ALA A 215 -3.10 22.96 -0.99
CA ALA A 215 -4.18 23.91 -0.76
C ALA A 215 -4.99 24.19 -2.04
N GLY A 216 -6.26 24.56 -1.86
CA GLY A 216 -7.16 24.92 -2.95
C GLY A 216 -8.06 23.77 -3.40
N ARG A 217 -9.32 24.12 -3.72
CA ARG A 217 -10.43 23.16 -3.91
C ARG A 217 -10.12 22.06 -4.92
N ARG A 218 -9.59 22.40 -6.11
CA ARG A 218 -9.26 21.42 -7.15
C ARG A 218 -8.23 20.38 -6.70
N ARG A 219 -7.18 20.82 -5.98
CA ARG A 219 -6.12 19.92 -5.50
C ARG A 219 -6.61 19.06 -4.34
N LEU A 220 -7.45 19.61 -3.45
CA LEU A 220 -8.05 18.83 -2.37
C LEU A 220 -9.04 17.79 -2.89
N ALA A 221 -9.88 18.14 -3.88
CA ALA A 221 -10.75 17.18 -4.55
C ALA A 221 -9.94 16.07 -5.24
N ARG A 222 -8.83 16.44 -5.92
CA ARG A 222 -7.92 15.45 -6.52
C ARG A 222 -7.24 14.57 -5.48
N LEU A 223 -6.85 15.14 -4.34
CA LEU A 223 -6.27 14.37 -3.24
C LEU A 223 -7.28 13.34 -2.72
N ALA A 224 -8.52 13.77 -2.44
CA ALA A 224 -9.62 12.91 -2.01
C ALA A 224 -9.89 11.78 -3.01
N GLU A 225 -9.97 12.11 -4.31
CA GLU A 225 -10.13 11.13 -5.39
C GLU A 225 -9.00 10.10 -5.41
N LEU A 226 -7.75 10.54 -5.29
CA LEU A 226 -6.59 9.65 -5.35
C LEU A 226 -6.47 8.74 -4.13
N VAL A 227 -6.75 9.25 -2.93
CA VAL A 227 -6.58 8.44 -1.70
C VAL A 227 -7.79 7.57 -1.39
N GLY A 228 -8.95 7.88 -1.96
CA GLY A 228 -10.20 7.14 -1.76
C GLY A 228 -10.77 7.27 -0.34
N ASP A 229 -11.69 6.38 0.01
CA ASP A 229 -12.45 6.43 1.26
C ASP A 229 -11.56 6.32 2.51
N PRO A 230 -11.92 7.00 3.61
CA PRO A 230 -11.15 6.93 4.85
C PRO A 230 -11.02 5.49 5.36
N PRO A 231 -9.83 5.08 5.84
CA PRO A 231 -9.69 3.83 6.57
C PRO A 231 -10.64 3.80 7.78
N PRO A 232 -11.20 2.63 8.17
CA PRO A 232 -12.17 2.56 9.27
C PRO A 232 -11.69 3.12 10.61
N ALA A 233 -10.38 3.08 10.85
CA ALA A 233 -9.78 3.60 12.08
C ALA A 233 -9.52 5.12 12.04
N ALA A 234 -9.52 5.74 10.86
CA ALA A 234 -9.19 7.14 10.71
C ALA A 234 -10.37 8.04 11.16
N PRO A 235 -10.12 9.07 11.99
CA PRO A 235 -11.12 10.11 12.27
C PRO A 235 -11.57 10.80 10.97
N ALA A 236 -12.84 11.22 10.92
CA ALA A 236 -13.43 11.82 9.73
C ALA A 236 -12.69 13.11 9.29
N GLU A 237 -12.23 13.89 10.27
CA GLU A 237 -11.48 15.13 10.06
C GLU A 237 -10.02 14.90 9.62
N ALA A 238 -9.48 13.69 9.80
CA ALA A 238 -8.08 13.39 9.48
C ALA A 238 -7.89 12.95 8.02
N TRP A 239 -8.97 12.76 7.27
CA TRP A 239 -8.97 12.28 5.90
C TRP A 239 -9.65 13.28 4.96
N PRO A 240 -9.15 13.50 3.73
CA PRO A 240 -9.78 14.40 2.79
C PRO A 240 -11.13 13.81 2.34
N GLY A 241 -12.21 14.55 2.58
CA GLY A 241 -13.55 14.20 2.12
C GLY A 241 -13.83 14.72 0.70
N PRO A 242 -14.84 14.15 0.02
CA PRO A 242 -15.39 14.77 -1.18
C PRO A 242 -15.89 16.18 -0.85
N ALA A 243 -15.53 17.14 -1.69
CA ALA A 243 -15.89 18.55 -1.54
C ALA A 243 -17.40 18.79 -1.70
#